data_AF-A0A7H1ARN6-F1
#
_entry.id   AF-A0A7H1ARN6-F1
#
_cell.length_a   1.000
_cell.length_b   1.000
_cell.length_c   1.000
_cell.angle_alpha   90.00
_cell.angle_beta   90.00
_cell.angle_gamma   90.00
#
_symmetry.space_group_name_H-M   'P 1'
#
loop_
_entity.id
_entity.type
_entity.pdbx_description
1 polymer ?
#
loop_
_entity_poly.entity_id
_entity_poly.type
_entity_poly.pdbx_seq_one_letter_code
_entity_poly.pdbx_strand_id
1 'polypeptide(L)'
;MPAAVLAEQPRGNGLTEIPDPELNLMRGRYTVGGNNVAWFGVTMVSQWQAANGTAMQGALTLGMDFRQGRTPKVSFTPSVSITAVDAPLPQGGSIASVDSSGLANASGLVQSVQVAGDGNVARNVTSLTLRDGEVPAMTGSEVGTASAQQGGARATASFDNNQARLLLQLDGVGEVQQWIRNGSVGQSIALAGDGQQVGNRLQIELVRQNLASNTPLTQNIAQAMALTRGIGPGQ
;
A
#
# COMPACT_ATOMS: atom_id res chain seq x y z
N MET A 1 -6.81 -57.36 -35.99
CA MET A 1 -7.45 -56.34 -36.84
C MET A 1 -6.88 -54.98 -36.44
N PRO A 2 -6.22 -54.22 -37.33
CA PRO A 2 -5.70 -52.90 -37.01
C PRO A 2 -6.75 -51.81 -37.30
N ALA A 3 -6.91 -50.86 -36.39
CA ALA A 3 -7.72 -49.66 -36.58
C ALA A 3 -6.87 -48.57 -37.27
N ALA A 4 -7.45 -47.94 -38.29
CA ALA A 4 -6.81 -46.95 -39.14
C ALA A 4 -6.57 -45.62 -38.39
N VAL A 5 -5.35 -45.10 -38.51
CA VAL A 5 -4.99 -43.71 -38.19
C VAL A 5 -5.49 -42.81 -39.32
N LEU A 6 -6.46 -41.95 -39.02
CA LEU A 6 -6.87 -40.86 -39.90
C LEU A 6 -5.86 -39.72 -39.76
N ALA A 7 -5.10 -39.49 -40.83
CA ALA A 7 -4.20 -38.35 -40.95
C ALA A 7 -5.00 -37.08 -41.24
N GLU A 8 -5.00 -36.15 -40.29
CA GLU A 8 -5.54 -34.80 -40.45
C GLU A 8 -4.67 -34.02 -41.47
N GLN A 9 -5.28 -33.52 -42.54
CA GLN A 9 -4.59 -32.80 -43.61
C GLN A 9 -4.27 -31.36 -43.20
N PRO A 10 -3.06 -30.82 -43.51
CA PRO A 10 -2.70 -29.45 -43.17
C PRO A 10 -3.46 -28.45 -44.05
N ARG A 11 -4.21 -27.54 -43.43
CA ARG A 11 -4.84 -26.39 -44.09
C ARG A 11 -4.02 -25.12 -43.86
N GLY A 12 -3.36 -24.61 -44.91
CA GLY A 12 -2.97 -23.21 -45.06
C GLY A 12 -1.53 -22.81 -44.67
N ASN A 13 -0.79 -22.32 -45.66
CA ASN A 13 0.50 -21.59 -45.65
C ASN A 13 1.25 -21.45 -44.32
N GLY A 14 2.19 -22.37 -44.05
CA GLY A 14 3.38 -22.15 -43.21
C GLY A 14 3.14 -21.81 -41.74
N LEU A 15 1.89 -21.77 -41.29
CA LEU A 15 1.49 -21.56 -39.90
C LEU A 15 1.06 -22.89 -39.34
N THR A 16 1.91 -23.48 -38.51
CA THR A 16 1.57 -24.68 -37.73
C THR A 16 0.86 -24.23 -36.47
N GLU A 17 -0.38 -24.70 -36.27
CA GLU A 17 -1.10 -24.51 -35.02
C GLU A 17 -0.30 -25.18 -33.89
N ILE A 18 0.00 -24.41 -32.83
CA ILE A 18 0.70 -24.94 -31.67
C ILE A 18 -0.31 -25.75 -30.87
N PRO A 19 -0.11 -27.06 -30.66
CA PRO A 19 -1.08 -27.89 -29.96
C PRO A 19 -1.20 -27.49 -28.48
N ASP A 20 -2.39 -27.66 -27.90
CA ASP A 20 -2.73 -27.25 -26.52
C ASP A 20 -1.72 -27.64 -25.43
N PRO A 21 -1.08 -28.83 -25.46
CA PRO A 21 -0.05 -29.19 -24.49
C PRO A 21 1.20 -28.31 -24.61
N GLU A 22 1.57 -27.89 -25.82
CA GLU A 22 2.67 -26.94 -26.06
C GLU A 22 2.26 -25.51 -25.68
N LEU A 23 1.03 -25.09 -26.00
CA LEU A 23 0.47 -23.81 -25.53
C LEU A 23 0.45 -23.72 -23.99
N ASN A 24 0.13 -24.82 -23.30
CA ASN A 24 0.18 -24.90 -21.84
C ASN A 24 1.61 -24.70 -21.29
N LEU A 25 2.62 -25.20 -22.00
CA LEU A 25 4.04 -25.00 -21.65
C LEU A 25 4.53 -23.58 -21.96
N MET A 26 3.87 -22.87 -22.87
CA MET A 26 4.16 -21.45 -23.16
C MET A 26 3.50 -20.49 -22.16
N ARG A 27 2.43 -20.93 -21.48
CA ARG A 27 1.81 -20.18 -20.38
C ARG A 27 2.80 -20.06 -19.22
N GLY A 28 3.20 -18.82 -18.91
CA GLY A 28 4.17 -18.51 -17.85
C GLY A 28 5.63 -18.39 -18.30
N ARG A 29 5.99 -18.82 -19.52
CA ARG A 29 7.34 -18.58 -20.09
C ARG A 29 7.61 -17.11 -20.42
N TYR A 30 6.56 -16.29 -20.49
CA TYR A 30 6.63 -14.84 -20.72
C TYR A 30 6.47 -13.98 -19.46
N THR A 31 6.54 -14.54 -18.24
CA THR A 31 6.86 -13.69 -17.08
C THR A 31 8.36 -13.43 -17.10
N VAL A 32 8.81 -12.64 -18.09
CA VAL A 32 10.15 -12.06 -18.09
C VAL A 32 10.27 -11.32 -16.75
N GLY A 33 11.26 -11.70 -15.94
CA GLY A 33 11.48 -11.15 -14.61
C GLY A 33 11.39 -9.62 -14.62
N GLY A 34 10.75 -9.05 -13.59
CA GLY A 34 10.55 -7.60 -13.52
C GLY A 34 9.67 -7.10 -12.39
N ASN A 35 8.93 -7.98 -11.70
CA ASN A 35 7.91 -7.55 -10.74
C ASN A 35 8.29 -7.74 -9.28
N ASN A 36 9.57 -7.97 -8.98
CA ASN A 36 10.03 -8.06 -7.60
C ASN A 36 9.87 -6.69 -6.93
N VAL A 37 9.04 -6.62 -5.90
CA VAL A 37 8.90 -5.45 -5.06
C VAL A 37 10.22 -5.27 -4.32
N ALA A 38 10.91 -4.16 -4.60
CA ALA A 38 12.13 -3.77 -3.91
C ALA A 38 11.80 -2.98 -2.64
N TRP A 39 10.69 -2.24 -2.65
CA TRP A 39 10.28 -1.37 -1.56
C TRP A 39 8.76 -1.32 -1.43
N PHE A 40 8.31 -1.32 -0.18
CA PHE A 40 6.96 -0.96 0.19
C PHE A 40 7.03 0.18 1.21
N GLY A 41 6.50 1.34 0.84
CA GLY A 41 6.41 2.54 1.67
C GLY A 41 4.97 2.88 2.00
N VAL A 42 4.75 3.38 3.21
CA VAL A 42 3.47 3.87 3.67
C VAL A 42 3.70 5.20 4.37
N THR A 43 2.87 6.17 4.04
CA THR A 43 2.73 7.40 4.80
C THR A 43 1.28 7.55 5.23
N MET A 44 1.04 7.69 6.53
CA MET A 44 -0.26 8.03 7.09
C MET A 44 -0.20 9.42 7.70
N VAL A 45 -1.25 10.20 7.48
CA VAL A 45 -1.43 11.51 8.10
C VAL A 45 -2.89 11.66 8.47
N SER A 46 -3.16 11.85 9.75
CA SER A 46 -4.47 12.21 10.29
C SER A 46 -4.40 13.66 10.79
N GLN A 47 -5.44 14.43 10.48
CA GLN A 47 -5.60 15.81 10.93
C GLN A 47 -7.01 15.96 11.47
N TRP A 48 -7.14 16.66 12.60
CA TRP A 48 -8.42 16.99 13.20
C TRP A 48 -8.37 18.41 13.76
N GLN A 49 -9.22 19.28 13.24
CA GLN A 49 -9.57 20.55 13.84
C GLN A 49 -10.96 20.46 14.48
N ALA A 50 -11.02 20.59 15.81
CA ALA A 50 -12.26 20.58 16.56
C ALA A 50 -12.89 21.98 16.61
N ALA A 51 -14.22 22.03 16.81
CA ALA A 51 -14.98 23.27 16.91
C ALA A 51 -14.50 24.21 18.04
N ASN A 52 -13.91 23.66 19.10
CA ASN A 52 -13.36 24.42 20.23
C ASN A 52 -11.95 25.00 19.95
N GLY A 53 -11.44 24.91 18.73
CA GLY A 53 -10.11 25.38 18.36
C GLY A 53 -8.98 24.38 18.62
N THR A 54 -9.24 23.23 19.26
CA THR A 54 -8.24 22.18 19.44
C THR A 54 -7.85 21.58 18.08
N ALA A 55 -6.55 21.57 17.79
CA ALA A 55 -6.00 20.93 16.60
C ALA A 55 -5.17 19.71 17.03
N MET A 56 -5.40 18.57 16.39
CA MET A 56 -4.60 17.36 16.54
C MET A 56 -4.04 16.95 15.18
N GLN A 57 -2.78 16.56 15.17
CA GLN A 57 -2.16 15.97 13.99
C GLN A 57 -1.36 14.74 14.39
N GLY A 58 -1.49 13.70 13.59
CA GLY A 58 -0.67 12.51 13.67
C GLY A 58 -0.11 12.19 12.31
N ALA A 59 1.13 11.73 12.27
CA ALA A 59 1.74 11.17 11.08
C ALA A 59 2.62 9.98 11.42
N LEU A 60 2.73 9.05 10.48
CA LEU A 60 3.77 8.04 10.52
C LEU A 60 4.22 7.68 9.10
N THR A 61 5.50 7.36 8.98
CA THR A 61 6.07 6.77 7.78
C THR A 61 6.62 5.40 8.13
N LEU A 62 6.18 4.38 7.39
CA LEU A 62 6.67 3.01 7.47
C LEU A 62 7.31 2.65 6.12
N GLY A 63 8.52 2.12 6.16
CA GLY A 63 9.26 1.66 4.98
C GLY A 63 9.72 0.22 5.16
N MET A 64 9.65 -0.56 4.09
CA MET A 64 10.07 -1.96 4.05
C MET A 64 10.92 -2.20 2.80
N ASP A 65 12.21 -2.49 2.99
CA ASP A 65 13.18 -2.78 1.93
C ASP A 65 13.40 -4.29 1.78
N PHE A 66 13.07 -4.83 0.61
CA PHE A 66 13.14 -6.26 0.29
C PHE A 66 14.41 -6.63 -0.51
N ARG A 67 15.30 -5.69 -0.79
CA ARG A 67 16.50 -5.96 -1.62
C ARG A 67 17.46 -6.98 -1.02
N GLN A 68 17.45 -7.16 0.31
CA GLN A 68 18.36 -8.06 1.03
C GLN A 68 17.79 -9.46 1.31
N GLY A 69 16.57 -9.76 0.84
CA GLY A 69 15.98 -11.10 0.99
C GLY A 69 14.48 -11.07 1.32
N ARG A 70 13.98 -12.20 1.83
CA ARG A 70 12.55 -12.40 2.11
C ARG A 70 12.03 -11.65 3.33
N THR A 71 12.91 -11.35 4.29
CA THR A 71 12.57 -10.53 5.46
C THR A 71 12.96 -9.09 5.14
N PRO A 72 11.99 -8.15 5.05
CA PRO A 72 12.31 -6.77 4.75
C PRO A 72 13.05 -6.10 5.91
N LYS A 73 13.96 -5.18 5.59
CA LYS A 73 14.45 -4.21 6.57
C LYS A 73 13.39 -3.14 6.78
N VAL A 74 13.04 -2.87 8.03
CA VAL A 74 11.95 -1.95 8.38
C VAL A 74 12.50 -0.60 8.86
N SER A 75 11.83 0.49 8.47
CA SER A 75 12.05 1.83 9.01
C SER A 75 10.74 2.49 9.38
N PHE A 76 10.65 3.05 10.58
CA PHE A 76 9.45 3.65 11.15
C PHE A 76 9.78 5.00 11.78
N THR A 77 9.03 6.02 11.38
CA THR A 77 9.15 7.39 11.90
C THR A 77 7.75 7.92 12.26
N PRO A 78 7.37 7.90 13.55
CA PRO A 78 6.13 8.49 14.02
C PRO A 78 6.28 9.97 14.41
N SER A 79 5.22 10.75 14.27
CA SER A 79 5.10 12.08 14.86
C SER A 79 3.66 12.39 15.24
N VAL A 80 3.47 13.06 16.37
CA VAL A 80 2.15 13.50 16.82
C VAL A 80 2.27 14.87 17.45
N SER A 81 1.23 15.68 17.30
CA SER A 81 1.13 17.00 17.92
C SER A 81 -0.32 17.30 18.29
N ILE A 82 -0.47 18.03 19.39
CA ILE A 82 -1.75 18.57 19.85
C ILE A 82 -1.51 20.04 20.15
N THR A 83 -2.37 20.89 19.60
CA THR A 83 -2.40 22.32 19.85
C THR A 83 -3.78 22.66 20.39
N ALA A 84 -3.90 22.81 21.70
CA ALA A 84 -5.10 23.37 22.32
C ALA A 84 -4.90 24.85 22.63
N VAL A 85 -5.82 25.70 22.18
CA VAL A 85 -6.05 27.03 22.75
C VAL A 85 -6.88 26.82 24.02
N ASP A 86 -6.68 27.59 25.10
CA ASP A 86 -7.39 27.49 26.41
C ASP A 86 -8.92 27.36 26.29
N ALA A 87 -9.42 26.18 25.91
CA ALA A 87 -10.80 25.94 25.56
C ALA A 87 -11.41 25.01 26.61
N PRO A 88 -12.49 25.44 27.29
CA PRO A 88 -13.28 24.54 28.12
C PRO A 88 -13.71 23.32 27.30
N LEU A 89 -13.66 22.14 27.92
CA LEU A 89 -14.16 20.90 27.33
C LEU A 89 -15.62 21.10 26.90
N PRO A 90 -16.03 20.65 25.69
CA PRO A 90 -17.43 20.70 25.31
C PRO A 90 -18.26 19.92 26.34
N GLN A 91 -19.26 20.58 26.94
CA GLN A 91 -20.17 19.91 27.87
C GLN A 91 -20.99 18.89 27.08
N GLY A 92 -20.90 17.62 27.49
CA GLY A 92 -21.51 16.49 26.80
C GLY A 92 -23.02 16.63 26.68
N GLY A 93 -23.48 17.01 25.48
CA GLY A 93 -24.82 16.67 25.00
C GLY A 93 -24.89 15.17 24.69
N SER A 94 -26.10 14.61 24.65
CA SER A 94 -26.36 13.20 24.33
C SER A 94 -25.56 12.78 23.09
N ILE A 95 -24.50 12.00 23.30
CA ILE A 95 -23.56 11.60 22.27
C ILE A 95 -24.28 10.61 21.35
N ALA A 96 -24.44 10.94 20.08
CA ALA A 96 -24.79 9.95 19.08
C ALA A 96 -23.61 8.98 18.96
N SER A 97 -23.77 7.77 19.52
CA SER A 97 -22.71 6.77 19.55
C SER A 97 -22.47 6.21 18.16
N VAL A 98 -21.21 6.20 17.76
CA VAL A 98 -20.75 5.59 16.51
C VAL A 98 -20.04 4.27 16.85
N ASP A 99 -20.51 3.16 16.28
CA ASP A 99 -19.85 1.84 16.41
C ASP A 99 -19.14 1.46 15.12
N SER A 100 -17.84 1.25 15.22
CA SER A 100 -16.94 0.85 14.12
C SER A 100 -16.34 -0.54 14.31
N SER A 101 -16.79 -1.30 15.32
CA SER A 101 -16.27 -2.63 15.67
C SER A 101 -16.35 -3.64 14.50
N GLY A 102 -17.34 -3.51 13.63
CA GLY A 102 -17.51 -4.35 12.44
C GLY A 102 -16.35 -4.24 11.42
N LEU A 103 -15.59 -3.14 11.41
CA LEU A 103 -14.44 -2.95 10.51
C LEU A 103 -13.27 -3.89 10.84
N ALA A 104 -13.27 -4.50 12.03
CA ALA A 104 -12.28 -5.51 12.41
C ALA A 104 -12.34 -6.77 11.53
N ASN A 105 -13.53 -7.11 11.00
CA ASN A 105 -13.76 -8.33 10.23
C ASN A 105 -13.53 -8.17 8.72
N ALA A 106 -13.23 -6.95 8.25
CA ALA A 106 -13.03 -6.67 6.84
C ALA A 106 -11.57 -6.91 6.42
N SER A 107 -11.37 -7.71 5.37
CA SER A 107 -10.09 -7.90 4.69
C SER A 107 -9.95 -6.93 3.52
N GLY A 108 -8.71 -6.54 3.19
CA GLY A 108 -8.44 -5.62 2.08
C GLY A 108 -8.45 -4.15 2.51
N LEU A 109 -9.01 -3.27 1.68
CA LEU A 109 -9.07 -1.82 1.94
C LEU A 109 -10.41 -1.46 2.60
N VAL A 110 -10.33 -0.81 3.76
CA VAL A 110 -11.50 -0.38 4.54
C VAL A 110 -11.53 1.14 4.65
N GLN A 111 -12.65 1.75 4.32
CA GLN A 111 -12.86 3.19 4.51
C GLN A 111 -14.22 3.39 5.16
N SER A 112 -14.22 3.99 6.35
CA SER A 112 -15.44 4.29 7.10
C SER A 112 -15.47 5.76 7.49
N VAL A 113 -16.64 6.37 7.32
CA VAL A 113 -16.96 7.71 7.80
C VAL A 113 -18.35 7.64 8.41
N GLN A 114 -18.41 7.87 9.71
CA GLN A 114 -19.62 7.89 10.50
C GLN A 114 -19.66 9.24 11.21
N VAL A 115 -20.74 9.98 10.98
CA VAL A 115 -20.87 11.37 11.41
C VAL A 115 -22.24 11.55 12.00
N ALA A 116 -22.28 12.10 13.20
CA ALA A 116 -23.46 12.67 13.82
C ALA A 116 -23.19 14.13 14.19
N GLY A 117 -24.27 14.90 14.35
CA GLY A 117 -24.19 16.35 14.48
C GLY A 117 -24.06 17.06 13.14
N ASP A 118 -24.02 18.39 13.21
CA ASP A 118 -24.06 19.30 12.06
C ASP A 118 -22.71 19.98 11.78
N GLY A 119 -22.50 20.42 10.54
CA GLY A 119 -21.32 21.21 10.16
C GLY A 119 -19.99 20.44 10.13
N ASN A 120 -20.04 19.11 10.14
CA ASN A 120 -18.88 18.24 10.08
C ASN A 120 -18.33 18.08 8.65
N VAL A 121 -17.01 18.06 8.53
CA VAL A 121 -16.28 17.74 7.30
C VAL A 121 -15.35 16.57 7.58
N ALA A 122 -15.59 15.43 6.94
CA ALA A 122 -14.79 14.22 7.11
C ALA A 122 -14.30 13.69 5.77
N ARG A 123 -12.99 13.40 5.66
CA ARG A 123 -12.40 12.88 4.41
C ARG A 123 -11.40 11.76 4.66
N ASN A 124 -11.63 10.61 4.05
CA ASN A 124 -10.61 9.57 3.88
C ASN A 124 -10.04 9.65 2.46
N VAL A 125 -8.71 9.65 2.35
CA VAL A 125 -8.00 9.63 1.07
C VAL A 125 -6.98 8.51 1.12
N THR A 126 -7.01 7.66 0.10
CA THR A 126 -5.97 6.65 -0.13
C THR A 126 -5.37 6.87 -1.52
N SER A 127 -4.05 6.86 -1.64
CA SER A 127 -3.32 6.83 -2.90
C SER A 127 -2.37 5.63 -2.95
N LEU A 128 -2.24 5.04 -4.12
CA LEU A 128 -1.26 3.99 -4.41
C LEU A 128 -0.41 4.44 -5.59
N THR A 129 0.89 4.51 -5.37
CA THR A 129 1.87 4.81 -6.42
C THR A 129 2.70 3.56 -6.67
N LEU A 130 2.71 3.09 -7.92
CA LEU A 130 3.60 2.03 -8.37
C LEU A 130 4.64 2.65 -9.31
N ARG A 131 5.93 2.44 -9.02
CA ARG A 131 7.01 2.89 -9.88
C ARG A 131 8.13 1.87 -9.96
N ASP A 132 8.95 2.01 -10.99
CA ASP A 132 10.23 1.31 -11.12
C ASP A 132 11.35 2.28 -10.75
N GLY A 133 12.41 1.79 -10.11
CA GLY A 133 13.60 2.60 -9.87
C GLY A 133 14.26 2.38 -8.52
N GLU A 134 14.87 3.46 -8.00
CA GLU A 134 15.64 3.43 -6.77
C GLU A 134 14.73 3.39 -5.53
N VAL A 135 15.17 2.60 -4.55
CA VAL A 135 14.53 2.49 -3.24
C VAL A 135 14.87 3.73 -2.41
N PRO A 136 13.87 4.40 -1.78
CA PRO A 136 14.12 5.54 -0.91
C PRO A 136 15.12 5.23 0.22
N ALA A 137 15.86 6.25 0.66
CA ALA A 137 16.71 6.13 1.83
C ALA A 137 15.87 5.84 3.08
N MET A 138 16.25 4.81 3.84
CA MET A 138 15.59 4.45 5.10
C MET A 138 16.09 5.32 6.25
N THR A 139 15.15 5.98 6.94
CA THR A 139 15.41 6.70 8.20
C THR A 139 14.35 6.30 9.24
N GLY A 140 14.77 6.15 10.50
CA GLY A 140 13.88 5.76 11.59
C GLY A 140 14.27 4.43 12.25
N SER A 141 13.46 3.99 13.21
CA SER A 141 13.66 2.76 13.98
C SER A 141 12.84 1.60 13.40
N GLU A 142 13.07 0.36 13.80
CA GLU A 142 12.28 -0.79 13.30
C GLU A 142 10.89 -0.88 13.94
N VAL A 143 10.74 -0.37 15.16
CA VAL A 143 9.53 -0.36 16.00
C VAL A 143 9.50 0.97 16.72
N GLY A 144 8.31 1.45 17.09
CA GLY A 144 8.23 2.65 17.91
C GLY A 144 6.81 3.10 18.24
N THR A 145 6.73 4.09 19.11
CA THR A 145 5.50 4.80 19.42
C THR A 145 5.79 6.27 19.65
N ALA A 146 4.88 7.13 19.21
CA ALA A 146 4.79 8.52 19.63
C ALA A 146 3.38 8.79 20.13
N SER A 147 3.25 9.47 21.26
CA SER A 147 1.97 9.82 21.84
C SER A 147 1.99 11.23 22.40
N ALA A 148 0.88 11.94 22.25
CA ALA A 148 0.62 13.23 22.88
C ALA A 148 -0.77 13.18 23.51
N GLN A 149 -0.92 13.83 24.67
CA GLN A 149 -2.21 13.97 25.34
C GLN A 149 -2.29 15.35 25.97
N GLN A 150 -3.42 16.04 25.77
CA GLN A 150 -3.68 17.35 26.36
C GLN A 150 -5.18 17.47 26.62
N GLY A 151 -5.56 17.59 27.91
CA GLY A 151 -6.97 17.52 28.29
C GLY A 151 -7.63 16.20 27.83
N GLY A 152 -8.79 16.30 27.18
CA GLY A 152 -9.51 15.16 26.58
C GLY A 152 -9.01 14.78 25.17
N ALA A 153 -7.97 15.43 24.64
CA ALA A 153 -7.41 15.13 23.33
C ALA A 153 -6.23 14.15 23.46
N ARG A 154 -6.21 13.09 22.64
CA ARG A 154 -5.14 12.09 22.57
C ARG A 154 -4.75 11.82 21.12
N ALA A 155 -3.46 11.80 20.85
CA ALA A 155 -2.89 11.41 19.57
C ALA A 155 -1.85 10.29 19.80
N THR A 156 -1.87 9.23 18.99
CA THR A 156 -0.94 8.12 19.10
C THR A 156 -0.60 7.55 17.72
N ALA A 157 0.68 7.40 17.45
CA ALA A 157 1.23 6.71 16.29
C ALA A 157 2.09 5.55 16.79
N SER A 158 1.83 4.33 16.35
CA SER A 158 2.60 3.16 16.76
C SER A 158 2.85 2.20 15.61
N PHE A 159 3.98 1.50 15.69
CA PHE A 159 4.26 0.32 14.89
C PHE A 159 4.83 -0.76 15.80
N ASP A 160 4.07 -1.81 16.00
CA ASP A 160 4.42 -2.99 16.81
C ASP A 160 3.74 -4.23 16.22
N ASN A 161 4.28 -5.43 16.45
CA ASN A 161 3.66 -6.70 16.05
C ASN A 161 3.19 -6.77 14.57
N ASN A 162 3.94 -6.15 13.65
CA ASN A 162 3.59 -6.02 12.23
C ASN A 162 2.27 -5.25 11.97
N GLN A 163 1.91 -4.35 12.88
CA GLN A 163 0.74 -3.48 12.76
C GLN A 163 1.17 -2.02 12.93
N ALA A 164 0.85 -1.19 11.95
CA ALA A 164 0.97 0.27 12.07
C ALA A 164 -0.41 0.82 12.42
N ARG A 165 -0.48 1.70 13.42
CA ARG A 165 -1.72 2.37 13.82
C ARG A 165 -1.47 3.85 14.07
N LEU A 166 -2.36 4.68 13.56
CA LEU A 166 -2.48 6.09 13.87
C LEU A 166 -3.87 6.34 14.45
N LEU A 167 -3.94 7.00 15.60
CA LEU A 167 -5.18 7.25 16.34
C LEU A 167 -5.18 8.69 16.85
N LEU A 168 -6.23 9.45 16.52
CA LEU A 168 -6.58 10.71 17.16
C LEU A 168 -7.93 10.53 17.84
N GLN A 169 -8.05 10.95 19.08
CA GLN A 169 -9.26 10.80 19.88
C GLN A 169 -9.53 12.10 20.64
N LEU A 170 -10.79 12.51 20.68
CA LEU A 170 -11.25 13.61 21.51
C LEU A 170 -12.43 13.11 22.34
N ASP A 171 -12.25 13.11 23.66
CA ASP A 171 -13.22 12.57 24.62
C ASP A 171 -14.61 13.20 24.42
N GLY A 172 -15.61 12.34 24.28
CA GLY A 172 -17.00 12.75 24.07
C GLY A 172 -17.33 13.30 22.68
N VAL A 173 -16.33 13.47 21.79
CA VAL A 173 -16.52 14.05 20.46
C VAL A 173 -16.30 13.03 19.35
N GLY A 174 -15.29 12.17 19.44
CA GLY A 174 -15.06 11.16 18.40
C GLY A 174 -13.66 10.54 18.36
N GLU A 175 -13.44 9.79 17.29
CA GLU A 175 -12.22 9.05 17.03
C GLU A 175 -11.87 9.05 15.52
N VAL A 176 -10.58 9.11 15.24
CA VAL A 176 -10.01 9.11 13.89
C VAL A 176 -8.87 8.12 13.88
N GLN A 177 -8.97 7.10 13.04
CA GLN A 177 -8.00 6.01 13.02
C GLN A 177 -7.53 5.68 11.61
N GLN A 178 -6.25 5.35 11.48
CA GLN A 178 -5.70 4.64 10.34
C GLN A 178 -4.93 3.41 10.82
N TRP A 179 -4.98 2.33 10.05
CA TRP A 179 -4.21 1.13 10.37
C TRP A 179 -3.73 0.39 9.14
N ILE A 180 -2.60 -0.29 9.29
CA ILE A 180 -2.16 -1.39 8.44
C ILE A 180 -1.86 -2.56 9.35
N ARG A 181 -2.44 -3.70 9.03
CA ARG A 181 -2.17 -4.98 9.70
C ARG A 181 -2.15 -6.07 8.64
N ASN A 182 -1.79 -7.28 9.04
CA ASN A 182 -1.79 -8.41 8.11
C ASN A 182 -3.17 -8.58 7.45
N GLY A 183 -3.22 -8.54 6.12
CA GLY A 183 -4.44 -8.75 5.33
C GLY A 183 -5.42 -7.58 5.25
N SER A 184 -5.18 -6.44 5.91
CA SER A 184 -6.07 -5.29 5.79
C SER A 184 -5.40 -3.94 6.04
N VAL A 185 -5.88 -2.93 5.33
CA VAL A 185 -5.52 -1.53 5.50
C VAL A 185 -6.80 -0.74 5.66
N GLY A 186 -6.85 0.19 6.61
CA GLY A 186 -8.09 0.91 6.86
C GLY A 186 -7.93 2.34 7.35
N GLN A 187 -8.99 3.10 7.11
CA GLN A 187 -9.19 4.46 7.59
C GLN A 187 -10.60 4.56 8.16
N SER A 188 -10.74 5.11 9.36
CA SER A 188 -12.00 5.31 10.05
C SER A 188 -12.08 6.74 10.58
N ILE A 189 -13.24 7.36 10.43
CA ILE A 189 -13.62 8.62 11.07
C ILE A 189 -14.97 8.39 11.73
N ALA A 190 -15.04 8.60 13.04
CA ALA A 190 -16.24 8.50 13.86
C ALA A 190 -16.42 9.81 14.62
N LEU A 191 -17.44 10.58 14.26
CA LEU A 191 -17.73 11.90 14.85
C LEU A 191 -19.12 11.90 15.47
N ALA A 192 -19.21 12.43 16.68
CA ALA A 192 -20.44 12.55 17.44
C ALA A 192 -20.81 14.00 17.80
N GLY A 193 -19.89 14.94 17.65
CA GLY A 193 -20.12 16.38 17.88
C GLY A 193 -20.23 17.20 16.59
N ASP A 194 -20.50 18.49 16.73
CA ASP A 194 -20.70 19.43 15.62
C ASP A 194 -19.40 20.12 15.19
N GLY A 195 -19.35 20.63 13.96
CA GLY A 195 -18.30 21.55 13.49
C GLY A 195 -16.89 20.96 13.43
N GLN A 196 -16.76 19.64 13.31
CA GLN A 196 -15.48 18.95 13.26
C GLN A 196 -14.93 18.94 11.83
N GLN A 197 -13.63 19.22 11.65
CA GLN A 197 -12.94 19.04 10.38
C GLN A 197 -11.86 17.98 10.52
N VAL A 198 -12.06 16.84 9.86
CA VAL A 198 -11.22 15.66 10.01
C VAL A 198 -10.80 15.11 8.65
N GLY A 199 -9.52 14.76 8.54
CA GLY A 199 -8.96 14.14 7.35
C GLY A 199 -8.00 13.02 7.69
N ASN A 200 -8.17 11.87 7.04
CA ASN A 200 -7.17 10.81 6.96
C ASN A 200 -6.59 10.77 5.54
N ARG A 201 -5.27 10.71 5.46
CA ARG A 201 -4.54 10.50 4.21
C ARG A 201 -3.64 9.29 4.37
N LEU A 202 -3.78 8.33 3.47
CA LEU A 202 -2.95 7.15 3.36
C LEU A 202 -2.30 7.19 1.98
N GLN A 203 -0.98 7.11 1.94
CA GLN A 203 -0.22 6.96 0.71
C GLN A 203 0.56 5.65 0.79
N ILE A 204 0.39 4.80 -0.21
CA ILE A 204 1.14 3.56 -0.38
C ILE A 204 2.04 3.72 -1.60
N GLU A 205 3.28 3.29 -1.46
CA GLU A 205 4.28 3.34 -2.50
C GLU A 205 4.88 1.96 -2.70
N LEU A 206 4.79 1.43 -3.92
CA LEU A 206 5.57 0.27 -4.35
C LEU A 206 6.67 0.74 -5.30
N VAL A 207 7.90 0.35 -4.99
CA VAL A 207 9.00 0.42 -5.96
C VAL A 207 9.35 -1.00 -6.37
N ARG A 208 9.34 -1.26 -7.68
CA ARG A 208 9.84 -2.52 -8.23
C ARG A 208 11.30 -2.35 -8.63
N GLN A 209 12.05 -3.43 -8.46
CA GLN A 209 13.42 -3.46 -8.94
C GLN A 209 13.40 -3.49 -10.46
N ASN A 210 13.91 -2.45 -11.10
CA ASN A 210 14.18 -2.50 -12.52
C ASN A 210 15.30 -3.52 -12.73
N LEU A 211 14.98 -4.69 -13.30
CA LEU A 211 16.01 -5.57 -13.81
C LEU A 211 16.73 -4.78 -14.89
N ALA A 212 18.02 -4.52 -14.67
CA ALA A 212 18.88 -3.91 -15.68
C ALA A 212 18.52 -4.55 -17.02
N SER A 213 18.07 -3.72 -17.97
CA SER A 213 17.79 -4.12 -19.33
C SER A 213 18.82 -5.16 -19.72
N ASN A 214 18.34 -6.27 -20.28
CA ASN A 214 19.00 -7.49 -20.72
C ASN A 214 20.28 -7.30 -21.58
N THR A 215 21.14 -6.35 -21.27
CA THR A 215 22.41 -5.97 -21.88
C THR A 215 23.30 -7.19 -22.09
N PRO A 216 23.46 -8.14 -21.15
CA PRO A 216 24.19 -9.36 -21.44
C PRO A 216 23.46 -10.25 -22.47
N LEU A 217 22.13 -10.31 -22.48
CA LEU A 217 21.36 -11.08 -23.46
C LEU A 217 21.40 -10.44 -24.86
N THR A 218 21.29 -9.11 -24.98
CA THR A 218 21.47 -8.39 -26.26
C THR A 218 22.90 -8.48 -26.76
N GLN A 219 23.90 -8.49 -25.86
CA GLN A 219 25.30 -8.76 -26.23
C GLN A 219 25.49 -10.20 -26.70
N ASN A 220 24.93 -11.19 -26.01
CA ASN A 220 25.02 -12.61 -26.41
C ASN A 220 24.29 -12.88 -27.73
N ILE A 221 23.13 -12.26 -27.97
CA ILE A 221 22.40 -12.38 -29.25
C ILE A 221 23.16 -11.67 -30.36
N ALA A 222 23.72 -10.47 -30.11
CA ALA A 222 24.53 -9.77 -31.10
C ALA A 222 25.80 -10.56 -31.46
N GLN A 223 26.45 -11.19 -30.48
CA GLN A 223 27.62 -12.07 -30.70
C GLN A 223 27.23 -13.35 -31.45
N ALA A 224 26.09 -13.98 -31.12
CA ALA A 224 25.58 -15.15 -31.84
C ALA A 224 25.21 -14.81 -33.30
N MET A 225 24.54 -13.67 -33.54
CA MET A 225 24.20 -13.21 -34.90
C MET A 225 25.42 -12.81 -35.74
N ALA A 226 26.52 -12.41 -35.11
CA ALA A 226 27.79 -12.15 -35.77
C ALA A 226 28.49 -13.46 -36.18
N LEU A 227 28.45 -14.49 -35.33
CA LEU A 227 29.02 -15.81 -35.62
C LEU A 227 28.26 -16.54 -36.76
N THR A 228 26.93 -16.40 -36.84
CA THR A 228 26.13 -17.00 -37.92
C THR A 228 26.32 -16.29 -39.28
N ARG A 229 26.78 -15.03 -39.30
CA ARG A 229 27.10 -14.28 -40.54
C ARG A 229 28.55 -14.44 -41.01
N GLY A 230 29.41 -15.08 -40.21
CA GLY A 230 30.82 -15.31 -40.53
C GLY A 230 31.13 -16.58 -41.32
N ILE A 231 30.14 -17.45 -41.57
CA ILE A 231 30.31 -18.67 -42.37
C ILE A 231 29.66 -18.45 -43.75
N GLY A 232 30.32 -17.65 -44.59
CA GLY A 232 30.11 -17.71 -46.04
C GLY A 232 31.05 -18.76 -46.63
N PRO A 233 30.59 -19.65 -47.54
CA PRO A 233 31.43 -20.68 -48.11
C PRO A 233 32.55 -20.02 -48.94
N GLY A 234 33.79 -20.21 -48.50
CA GLY A 234 34.94 -20.19 -49.38
C GLY A 234 35.01 -21.52 -50.13
N GLN A 235 35.35 -21.42 -51.41
CA GLN A 235 35.41 -22.44 -52.48
C GLN A 235 34.17 -22.45 -53.38
#